data_AF-A0A2C6CF62-F1
#
_entry.id   AF-A0A2C6CF62-F1
#
_cell.length_a   1.000
_cell.length_b   1.000
_cell.length_c   1.000
_cell.angle_alpha   90.00
_cell.angle_beta   90.00
_cell.angle_gamma   90.00
#
_symmetry.space_group_name_H-M   'P 1'
#
loop_
_entity.id
_entity.type
_entity.pdbx_description
1 polymer ?
#
loop_
_entity_poly.entity_id
_entity_poly.type
_entity_poly.pdbx_seq_one_letter_code
_entity_poly.pdbx_strand_id
1 'polypeptide(L)'
;MSIFKDFNLRKKNLLIIAKNRTGVTSSIMIPVVLENNDSNFFILDFNKEIYSITNKYRKKCSNVYFIDRNSIIEDIDKIDYSKRFTIYICCDPRRENIDEIKVFEKILKTIDDKRIKCITLIEHYEHIANIVRELKIGNNNKFLISTQENGNLEIIKNDLEKFDTGHINLSNNSICIDNKEYKQEFYFKNEKYMNFLSK
;
A
#
# COMPACT_ATOMS: atom_id res chain seq x y z
N MET A 1 -14.39 8.41 -13.51
CA MET A 1 -14.26 8.09 -12.07
C MET A 1 -12.85 7.59 -11.84
N SER A 2 -12.14 8.05 -10.81
CA SER A 2 -10.78 7.57 -10.53
C SER A 2 -10.83 6.06 -10.28
N ILE A 3 -9.87 5.34 -10.86
CA ILE A 3 -9.70 3.89 -10.68
C ILE A 3 -9.35 3.50 -9.24
N PHE A 4 -8.88 4.46 -8.44
CA PHE A 4 -8.42 4.26 -7.07
C PHE A 4 -9.48 4.58 -6.03
N LYS A 5 -10.57 5.23 -6.42
CA LYS A 5 -11.70 5.51 -5.53
C LYS A 5 -12.42 4.21 -5.18
N ASP A 6 -12.90 4.11 -3.94
CA ASP A 6 -13.67 2.98 -3.45
C ASP A 6 -12.90 1.65 -3.59
N PHE A 7 -11.59 1.68 -3.33
CA PHE A 7 -10.69 0.54 -3.55
C PHE A 7 -11.15 -0.72 -2.80
N ASN A 8 -11.73 -0.53 -1.61
CA ASN A 8 -12.32 -1.62 -0.82
C ASN A 8 -13.49 -2.33 -1.49
N LEU A 9 -14.18 -1.68 -2.44
CA LEU A 9 -15.30 -2.26 -3.20
C LEU A 9 -14.85 -3.06 -4.42
N ARG A 10 -13.55 -3.03 -4.79
CA ARG A 10 -13.04 -3.82 -5.90
C ARG A 10 -13.25 -5.31 -5.63
N LYS A 11 -13.62 -6.07 -6.67
CA LYS A 11 -13.78 -7.53 -6.57
C LYS A 11 -12.46 -8.20 -6.20
N LYS A 12 -11.37 -7.79 -6.87
CA LYS A 12 -10.02 -8.33 -6.69
C LYS A 12 -9.07 -7.31 -6.06
N ASN A 13 -7.98 -7.83 -5.50
CA ASN A 13 -6.79 -7.06 -5.12
C ASN A 13 -6.12 -6.49 -6.36
N LEU A 14 -5.10 -5.64 -6.18
CA LEU A 14 -4.35 -5.06 -7.30
C LEU A 14 -2.86 -5.37 -7.18
N LEU A 15 -2.31 -5.92 -8.26
CA LEU A 15 -0.87 -6.15 -8.41
C LEU A 15 -0.37 -5.27 -9.55
N ILE A 16 0.56 -4.37 -9.26
CA ILE A 16 1.20 -3.51 -10.26
C ILE A 16 2.61 -4.01 -10.53
N ILE A 17 2.86 -4.44 -11.76
CA ILE A 17 4.19 -4.80 -12.24
C ILE A 17 4.76 -3.59 -12.97
N ALA A 18 5.80 -2.98 -12.40
CA ALA A 18 6.42 -1.82 -13.01
C ALA A 18 7.89 -1.70 -12.62
N LYS A 19 8.72 -1.27 -13.57
CA LYS A 19 10.12 -0.94 -13.30
C LYS A 19 10.23 0.23 -12.31
N ASN A 20 11.40 0.37 -11.69
CA ASN A 20 11.71 1.52 -10.85
C ASN A 20 11.54 2.85 -11.60
N ARG A 21 11.19 3.90 -10.84
CA ARG A 21 11.04 5.28 -11.34
C ARG A 21 9.97 5.47 -12.42
N THR A 22 9.01 4.54 -12.52
CA THR A 22 7.82 4.65 -13.38
C THR A 22 6.70 5.47 -12.75
N GLY A 23 6.85 5.84 -11.47
CA GLY A 23 5.91 6.69 -10.75
C GLY A 23 4.72 5.95 -10.15
N VAL A 24 4.84 4.66 -9.83
CA VAL A 24 3.78 3.89 -9.14
C VAL A 24 3.35 4.58 -7.84
N THR A 25 4.29 4.99 -7.01
CA THR A 25 4.03 5.66 -5.72
C THR A 25 3.21 6.93 -5.93
N SER A 26 3.64 7.76 -6.88
CA SER A 26 3.08 9.08 -7.13
C SER A 26 1.81 9.10 -7.98
N SER A 27 1.55 8.06 -8.78
CA SER A 27 0.37 7.98 -9.66
C SER A 27 -0.64 6.90 -9.27
N ILE A 28 -0.31 6.03 -8.31
CA ILE A 28 -1.18 4.94 -7.85
C ILE A 28 -1.32 4.96 -6.33
N MET A 29 -0.25 4.72 -5.58
CA MET A 29 -0.35 4.48 -4.13
C MET A 29 -0.79 5.71 -3.34
N ILE A 30 -0.19 6.88 -3.59
CA ILE A 30 -0.61 8.13 -2.95
C ILE A 30 -2.07 8.48 -3.31
N PRO A 31 -2.48 8.47 -4.60
CA PRO A 31 -3.89 8.61 -4.96
C PRO A 31 -4.83 7.66 -4.23
N VAL A 32 -4.49 6.37 -4.08
CA VAL A 32 -5.28 5.40 -3.31
C VAL A 32 -5.44 5.85 -1.85
N VAL A 33 -4.35 6.28 -1.19
CA VAL A 33 -4.41 6.77 0.20
C VAL A 33 -5.28 8.02 0.35
N LEU A 34 -5.19 8.94 -0.60
CA LEU A 34 -5.91 10.21 -0.57
C LEU A 34 -7.41 10.07 -0.88
N GLU A 35 -7.78 9.16 -1.78
CA GLU A 35 -9.17 8.98 -2.23
C GLU A 35 -10.02 8.04 -1.37
N ASN A 36 -9.41 7.34 -0.41
CA ASN A 36 -10.09 6.40 0.48
C ASN A 36 -10.00 6.89 1.95
N ASN A 37 -10.45 8.12 2.22
CA ASN A 37 -10.49 8.71 3.56
C ASN A 37 -11.21 7.82 4.60
N ASP A 38 -12.29 7.16 4.18
CA ASP A 38 -13.12 6.28 5.01
C ASP A 38 -12.61 4.83 5.05
N SER A 39 -11.31 4.61 4.87
CA SER A 39 -10.67 3.31 4.95
C SER A 39 -9.55 3.28 5.97
N ASN A 40 -9.40 2.13 6.63
CA ASN A 40 -8.17 1.84 7.38
C ASN A 40 -7.05 1.53 6.40
N PHE A 41 -5.84 1.93 6.76
CA PHE A 41 -4.66 1.71 5.95
C PHE A 41 -3.55 1.06 6.73
N PHE A 42 -2.86 0.16 6.05
CA PHE A 42 -1.66 -0.46 6.52
C PHE A 42 -0.62 -0.44 5.39
N ILE A 43 0.48 0.28 5.57
CA ILE A 43 1.35 0.68 4.47
C ILE A 43 2.78 0.29 4.83
N LEU A 44 3.37 -0.59 4.02
CA LEU A 44 4.80 -0.84 4.02
C LEU A 44 5.44 0.17 3.06
N ASP A 45 6.10 1.18 3.63
CA ASP A 45 6.52 2.41 2.96
C ASP A 45 8.04 2.44 2.84
N PHE A 46 8.55 2.17 1.64
CA PHE A 46 9.98 2.23 1.37
C PHE A 46 10.39 3.68 1.14
N ASN A 47 11.43 4.13 1.82
CA ASN A 47 11.90 5.53 1.77
C ASN A 47 10.98 6.58 2.40
N LYS A 48 9.92 6.18 3.11
CA LYS A 48 8.96 7.11 3.76
C LYS A 48 8.24 8.04 2.76
N GLU A 49 8.18 7.67 1.48
CA GLU A 49 7.63 8.55 0.45
C GLU A 49 6.13 8.79 0.71
N ILE A 50 5.37 7.71 0.93
CA ILE A 50 3.92 7.81 1.12
C ILE A 50 3.60 8.55 2.42
N TYR A 51 4.30 8.25 3.52
CA TYR A 51 4.15 8.92 4.81
C TYR A 51 4.43 10.41 4.71
N SER A 52 5.56 10.79 4.10
CA SER A 52 5.98 12.20 3.99
C SER A 52 4.93 13.09 3.33
N ILE A 53 4.18 12.52 2.38
CA ILE A 53 3.18 13.22 1.59
C ILE A 53 1.80 13.16 2.27
N THR A 54 1.39 12.00 2.78
CA THR A 54 -0.01 11.75 3.15
C THR A 54 -0.32 11.94 4.64
N ASN A 55 0.68 11.96 5.54
CA ASN A 55 0.42 11.91 6.99
C ASN A 55 -0.44 13.09 7.50
N LYS A 56 -0.18 14.31 7.04
CA LYS A 56 -0.90 15.52 7.50
C LYS A 56 -2.37 15.44 7.14
N TYR A 57 -2.66 14.94 5.93
CA TYR A 57 -4.02 14.71 5.47
C TYR A 57 -4.68 13.58 6.25
N ARG A 58 -4.00 12.44 6.41
CA ARG A 58 -4.56 11.26 7.12
C ARG A 58 -4.85 11.50 8.58
N LYS A 59 -4.11 12.39 9.26
CA LYS A 59 -4.41 12.82 10.65
C LYS A 59 -5.77 13.48 10.80
N LYS A 60 -6.36 14.03 9.73
CA LYS A 60 -7.70 14.64 9.75
C LYS A 60 -8.83 13.62 9.72
N CYS A 61 -8.57 12.41 9.23
CA CYS A 61 -9.60 11.39 9.02
C CYS A 61 -9.32 10.07 9.75
N SER A 62 -8.15 9.90 10.38
CA SER A 62 -7.75 8.66 11.04
C SER A 62 -6.65 8.89 12.08
N ASN A 63 -6.51 7.97 13.03
CA ASN A 63 -5.34 7.89 13.89
C ASN A 63 -4.14 7.44 13.05
N VAL A 64 -3.06 8.22 13.07
CA VAL A 64 -1.85 7.92 12.29
C VAL A 64 -0.78 7.35 13.21
N TYR A 65 -0.29 6.16 12.87
CA TYR A 65 0.81 5.49 13.54
C TYR A 65 1.99 5.38 12.57
N PHE A 66 3.17 5.74 13.05
CA PHE A 66 4.41 5.65 12.28
C PHE A 66 5.38 4.73 13.02
N ILE A 67 5.73 3.63 12.37
CA ILE A 67 6.62 2.60 12.88
C ILE A 67 7.93 2.73 12.10
N ASP A 68 9.02 2.90 12.83
CA ASP A 68 10.36 2.86 12.26
C ASP A 68 11.25 1.92 13.07
N ARG A 69 12.53 1.85 12.71
CA ARG A 69 13.52 0.98 13.35
C ARG A 69 13.65 1.18 14.88
N ASN A 70 13.21 2.32 15.41
CA ASN A 70 13.29 2.62 16.83
C ASN A 70 11.99 2.25 17.57
N SER A 71 10.93 1.86 16.84
CA SER A 71 9.68 1.41 17.42
C SER A 71 9.86 0.04 18.08
N ILE A 72 9.33 -0.10 19.30
CA ILE A 72 9.34 -1.36 20.04
C ILE A 72 8.00 -2.08 19.89
N ILE A 73 7.96 -3.37 20.21
CA ILE A 73 6.75 -4.20 20.06
C ILE A 73 5.58 -3.62 20.87
N GLU A 74 5.86 -3.03 22.02
CA GLU A 74 4.90 -2.37 22.90
C GLU A 74 4.22 -1.18 22.22
N ASP A 75 4.85 -0.53 21.24
CA ASP A 75 4.21 0.54 20.46
C ASP A 75 3.17 -0.01 19.50
N ILE A 76 3.38 -1.24 19.02
CA ILE A 76 2.42 -1.97 18.17
C ILE A 76 1.19 -2.39 18.96
N ASP A 77 1.38 -2.80 20.22
CA ASP A 77 0.28 -3.23 21.09
C ASP A 77 -0.61 -2.08 21.55
N LYS A 78 -0.15 -0.82 21.43
CA LYS A 78 -0.94 0.39 21.71
C LYS A 78 -1.84 0.82 20.56
N ILE A 79 -1.78 0.17 19.40
CA ILE A 79 -2.61 0.53 18.24
C ILE A 79 -4.09 0.25 18.56
N ASP A 80 -4.92 1.31 18.52
CA ASP A 80 -6.34 1.21 18.75
C ASP A 80 -7.08 0.83 17.46
N TYR A 81 -7.22 -0.49 17.25
CA TYR A 81 -7.93 -1.07 16.12
C TYR A 81 -9.45 -0.88 16.15
N SER A 82 -10.02 -0.34 17.24
CA SER A 82 -11.46 -0.02 17.30
C SER A 82 -11.80 1.29 16.58
N LYS A 83 -10.79 2.14 16.37
CA LYS A 83 -10.92 3.43 15.67
C LYS A 83 -10.33 3.34 14.27
N ARG A 84 -10.66 4.34 13.45
CA ARG A 84 -10.05 4.49 12.13
C ARG A 84 -8.54 4.70 12.28
N PHE A 85 -7.74 3.93 11.54
CA PHE A 85 -6.29 4.04 11.60
C PHE A 85 -5.61 4.13 10.23
N THR A 86 -4.39 4.62 10.24
CA THR A 86 -3.42 4.53 9.14
C THR A 86 -2.07 4.25 9.76
N ILE A 87 -1.55 3.06 9.49
CA ILE A 87 -0.26 2.60 10.01
C ILE A 87 0.75 2.62 8.86
N TYR A 88 1.85 3.31 9.07
CA TYR A 88 3.00 3.32 8.17
C TYR A 88 4.14 2.54 8.83
N ILE A 89 4.67 1.53 8.17
CA ILE A 89 5.92 0.88 8.52
C ILE A 89 6.98 1.39 7.56
N CYS A 90 7.95 2.11 8.08
CA CYS A 90 9.08 2.62 7.31
C CYS A 90 10.12 1.51 7.07
N CYS A 91 10.39 1.22 5.81
CA CYS A 91 11.49 0.34 5.40
C CYS A 91 12.63 1.13 4.71
N ASP A 92 13.86 0.67 4.89
CA ASP A 92 15.04 1.20 4.16
C ASP A 92 15.45 0.20 3.08
N PRO A 93 15.40 0.55 1.79
CA PRO A 93 15.72 -0.37 0.69
C PRO A 93 17.21 -0.79 0.67
N ARG A 94 18.08 -0.11 1.44
CA ARG A 94 19.53 -0.39 1.48
C ARG A 94 19.91 -1.46 2.50
N ARG A 95 18.94 -2.04 3.23
CA ARG A 95 19.19 -3.10 4.20
C ARG A 95 18.08 -4.15 4.22
N GLU A 96 18.35 -5.21 4.94
CA GLU A 96 17.36 -6.22 5.29
C GLU A 96 16.43 -5.68 6.40
N ASN A 97 15.13 -5.70 6.16
CA ASN A 97 14.11 -5.08 7.01
C ASN A 97 13.47 -6.10 7.96
N ILE A 98 14.29 -6.98 8.59
CA ILE A 98 13.81 -8.16 9.33
C ILE A 98 12.80 -7.78 10.42
N ASP A 99 13.10 -6.77 11.24
CA ASP A 99 12.22 -6.41 12.36
C ASP A 99 10.96 -5.67 11.90
N GLU A 100 11.07 -4.83 10.87
CA GLU A 100 9.91 -4.23 10.22
C GLU A 100 8.97 -5.29 9.62
N ILE A 101 9.53 -6.36 9.03
CA ILE A 101 8.73 -7.47 8.49
C ILE A 101 8.07 -8.28 9.60
N LYS A 102 8.73 -8.54 10.73
CA LYS A 102 8.08 -9.17 11.89
C LYS A 102 6.89 -8.34 12.40
N VAL A 103 7.07 -7.02 12.49
CA VAL A 103 5.99 -6.10 12.85
C VAL A 103 4.89 -6.15 11.80
N PHE A 104 5.27 -6.19 10.52
CA PHE A 104 4.31 -6.26 9.42
C PHE A 104 3.41 -7.49 9.52
N GLU A 105 4.02 -8.66 9.70
CA GLU A 105 3.32 -9.94 9.86
C GLU A 105 2.40 -9.95 11.10
N LYS A 106 2.87 -9.39 12.24
CA LYS A 106 2.07 -9.28 13.48
C LYS A 106 0.82 -8.44 13.27
N ILE A 107 0.96 -7.27 12.62
CA ILE A 107 -0.16 -6.37 12.34
C ILE A 107 -1.12 -7.02 11.36
N LEU A 108 -0.60 -7.66 10.31
CA LEU A 108 -1.43 -8.35 9.32
C LEU A 108 -2.28 -9.45 9.96
N LYS A 109 -1.66 -10.30 10.80
CA LYS A 109 -2.37 -11.31 11.58
C LYS A 109 -3.46 -10.71 12.46
N THR A 110 -3.17 -9.60 13.13
CA THR A 110 -4.14 -8.90 13.98
C THR A 110 -5.35 -8.40 13.19
N ILE A 111 -5.12 -7.83 12.00
CA ILE A 111 -6.17 -7.37 11.09
C ILE A 111 -7.05 -8.54 10.65
N ASP A 112 -6.44 -9.67 10.29
CA ASP A 112 -7.14 -10.87 9.84
C ASP A 112 -7.97 -11.51 10.96
N ASP A 113 -7.38 -11.71 12.13
CA ASP A 113 -8.04 -12.32 13.31
C ASP A 113 -9.26 -11.49 13.75
N LYS A 114 -9.13 -10.16 13.72
CA LYS A 114 -10.20 -9.22 14.05
C LYS A 114 -11.15 -8.94 12.87
N ARG A 115 -10.89 -9.50 11.68
CA ARG A 115 -11.65 -9.28 10.44
C ARG A 115 -11.81 -7.80 10.08
N ILE A 116 -10.78 -7.01 10.32
CA ILE A 116 -10.79 -5.56 10.07
C ILE A 116 -10.72 -5.32 8.56
N LYS A 117 -11.64 -4.51 8.03
CA LYS A 117 -11.53 -4.01 6.65
C LYS A 117 -10.40 -3.00 6.57
N CYS A 118 -9.39 -3.31 5.78
CA CYS A 118 -8.18 -2.52 5.61
C CYS A 118 -7.73 -2.55 4.14
N ILE A 119 -7.03 -1.50 3.72
CA ILE A 119 -6.24 -1.50 2.49
C ILE A 119 -4.78 -1.65 2.91
N THR A 120 -4.16 -2.76 2.50
CA THR A 120 -2.74 -3.03 2.68
C THR A 120 -1.97 -2.64 1.44
N LEU A 121 -1.05 -1.68 1.58
CA LEU A 121 -0.17 -1.24 0.51
C LEU A 121 1.22 -1.81 0.76
N ILE A 122 1.79 -2.48 -0.24
CA ILE A 122 3.17 -2.95 -0.21
C ILE A 122 3.88 -2.37 -1.42
N GLU A 123 4.75 -1.42 -1.17
CA GLU A 123 5.64 -0.88 -2.18
C GLU A 123 6.88 -1.77 -2.33
N HIS A 124 7.33 -1.98 -3.56
CA HIS A 124 8.58 -2.71 -3.84
C HIS A 124 8.64 -4.09 -3.18
N TYR A 125 7.68 -4.94 -3.49
CA TYR A 125 7.54 -6.28 -2.92
C TYR A 125 8.82 -7.12 -3.02
N GLU A 126 9.63 -6.90 -4.07
CA GLU A 126 10.94 -7.51 -4.23
C GLU A 126 11.87 -7.35 -3.03
N HIS A 127 11.75 -6.26 -2.26
CA HIS A 127 12.59 -6.01 -1.09
C HIS A 127 12.24 -6.86 0.13
N ILE A 128 11.09 -7.53 0.10
CA ILE A 128 10.57 -8.31 1.23
C ILE A 128 10.29 -9.76 0.86
N ALA A 129 10.23 -10.06 -0.44
CA ALA A 129 9.82 -11.36 -0.97
C ALA A 129 10.61 -12.55 -0.38
N ASN A 130 11.86 -12.36 0.00
CA ASN A 130 12.69 -13.43 0.57
C ASN A 130 12.63 -13.54 2.09
N ILE A 131 12.07 -12.55 2.78
CA ILE A 131 12.06 -12.46 4.25
C ILE A 131 10.66 -12.57 4.85
N VAL A 132 9.62 -12.23 4.08
CA VAL A 132 8.23 -12.51 4.46
C VAL A 132 8.04 -14.02 4.50
N ARG A 133 7.51 -14.52 5.61
CA ARG A 133 7.30 -15.96 5.82
C ARG A 133 5.88 -16.36 5.43
N GLU A 134 4.92 -15.52 5.77
CA GLU A 134 3.51 -15.76 5.49
C GLU A 134 2.84 -14.46 5.05
N LEU A 135 2.22 -14.49 3.86
CA LEU A 135 1.34 -13.43 3.40
C LEU A 135 0.00 -14.04 2.96
N LYS A 136 -0.97 -13.99 3.86
CA LYS A 136 -2.30 -14.52 3.58
C LYS A 136 -3.14 -13.47 2.86
N ILE A 137 -3.53 -13.76 1.62
CA ILE A 137 -4.45 -12.91 0.88
C ILE A 137 -5.89 -13.29 1.26
N GLY A 138 -6.34 -12.72 2.38
CA GLY A 138 -7.69 -12.88 2.93
C GLY A 138 -8.76 -12.06 2.20
N ASN A 139 -10.03 -12.32 2.52
CA ASN A 139 -11.17 -11.65 1.86
C ASN A 139 -11.53 -10.27 2.43
N ASN A 140 -11.14 -9.99 3.68
CA ASN A 140 -11.52 -8.75 4.39
C ASN A 140 -10.52 -7.61 4.17
N ASN A 141 -9.28 -7.94 3.82
CA ASN A 141 -8.19 -7.01 3.59
C ASN A 141 -7.91 -6.90 2.09
N LYS A 142 -7.84 -5.69 1.56
CA LYS A 142 -7.53 -5.44 0.15
C LYS A 142 -6.07 -5.10 -0.03
N PHE A 143 -5.39 -5.82 -0.90
CA PHE A 143 -3.98 -5.61 -1.19
C PHE A 143 -3.80 -4.77 -2.45
N LEU A 144 -2.88 -3.82 -2.37
CA LEU A 144 -2.23 -3.19 -3.51
C LEU A 144 -0.74 -3.39 -3.37
N ILE A 145 -0.19 -4.25 -4.22
CA ILE A 145 1.21 -4.65 -4.22
C ILE A 145 1.86 -4.09 -5.48
N SER A 146 3.03 -3.45 -5.36
CA SER A 146 3.89 -3.18 -6.50
C SER A 146 5.12 -4.08 -6.49
N THR A 147 5.54 -4.57 -7.65
CA THR A 147 6.76 -5.36 -7.84
C THR A 147 7.42 -4.97 -9.17
N GLN A 148 8.74 -5.12 -9.26
CA GLN A 148 9.45 -4.98 -10.54
C GLN A 148 9.29 -6.20 -11.45
N GLU A 149 9.22 -7.40 -10.89
CA GLU A 149 9.26 -8.66 -11.63
C GLU A 149 8.32 -9.70 -11.02
N ASN A 150 7.82 -10.62 -11.88
CA ASN A 150 6.94 -11.71 -11.46
C ASN A 150 7.64 -12.74 -10.57
N GLY A 151 8.96 -12.91 -10.71
CA GLY A 151 9.72 -13.90 -9.96
C GLY A 151 9.68 -13.70 -8.45
N ASN A 152 9.37 -12.49 -7.99
CA ASN A 152 9.29 -12.16 -6.56
C ASN A 152 7.97 -12.62 -5.92
N LEU A 153 7.00 -13.11 -6.68
CA LEU A 153 5.62 -13.36 -6.20
C LEU A 153 5.40 -14.77 -5.67
N GLU A 154 6.45 -15.55 -5.43
CA GLU A 154 6.36 -16.97 -5.05
C GLU A 154 5.47 -17.21 -3.82
N ILE A 155 5.56 -16.34 -2.80
CA ILE A 155 4.74 -16.43 -1.58
C ILE A 155 3.23 -16.30 -1.87
N ILE A 156 2.87 -15.50 -2.87
CA ILE A 156 1.46 -15.28 -3.24
C ILE A 156 1.07 -15.97 -4.55
N LYS A 157 1.91 -16.88 -5.08
CA LYS A 157 1.70 -17.50 -6.40
C LYS A 157 0.35 -18.20 -6.52
N ASN A 158 -0.07 -18.86 -5.44
CA ASN A 158 -1.34 -19.60 -5.37
C ASN A 158 -2.54 -18.68 -5.15
N ASP A 159 -2.32 -17.40 -4.88
CA ASP A 159 -3.36 -16.38 -4.66
C ASP A 159 -3.44 -15.41 -5.85
N LEU A 160 -2.64 -15.59 -6.91
CA LEU A 160 -2.59 -14.66 -8.05
C LEU A 160 -3.96 -14.50 -8.73
N GLU A 161 -4.84 -15.50 -8.72
CA GLU A 161 -6.19 -15.35 -9.26
C GLU A 161 -7.04 -14.29 -8.54
N LYS A 162 -6.66 -13.93 -7.30
CA LYS A 162 -7.33 -12.91 -6.47
C LYS A 162 -6.89 -11.49 -6.80
N PHE A 163 -5.96 -11.32 -7.75
CA PHE A 163 -5.48 -10.02 -8.20
C PHE A 163 -5.98 -9.70 -9.61
N ASP A 164 -6.30 -8.43 -9.84
CA ASP A 164 -6.18 -7.84 -11.17
C ASP A 164 -4.72 -7.42 -11.34
N THR A 165 -4.17 -7.59 -12.54
CA THR A 165 -2.76 -7.25 -12.81
C THR A 165 -2.70 -5.99 -13.66
N GLY A 166 -1.87 -5.05 -13.24
CA GLY A 166 -1.62 -3.82 -13.98
C GLY A 166 -0.14 -3.56 -14.23
N HIS A 167 0.13 -2.68 -15.19
CA HIS A 167 1.47 -2.22 -15.53
C HIS A 167 1.44 -0.74 -15.95
N ILE A 168 2.62 -0.10 -15.96
CA ILE A 168 2.79 1.26 -16.49
C ILE A 168 3.24 1.19 -17.95
N ASN A 169 2.49 1.83 -18.84
CA ASN A 169 2.90 2.05 -20.22
C ASN A 169 3.60 3.41 -20.33
N LEU A 170 4.92 3.36 -20.47
CA LEU A 170 5.76 4.56 -20.57
C LEU A 170 5.64 5.28 -21.92
N SER A 171 5.22 4.59 -22.98
CA SER A 171 5.13 5.18 -24.31
C SER A 171 4.04 6.24 -24.40
N ASN A 172 2.96 6.08 -23.64
CA ASN A 172 1.81 6.98 -23.63
C ASN A 172 1.42 7.47 -22.23
N ASN A 173 2.27 7.24 -21.22
CA ASN A 173 2.05 7.63 -19.82
C ASN A 173 0.68 7.19 -19.31
N SER A 174 0.42 5.90 -19.37
CA SER A 174 -0.83 5.29 -18.91
C SER A 174 -0.60 4.17 -17.91
N ILE A 175 -1.65 3.89 -17.14
CA ILE A 175 -1.76 2.75 -16.23
C ILE A 175 -2.72 1.78 -16.90
N CYS A 176 -2.23 0.60 -17.24
CA CYS A 176 -3.03 -0.48 -17.80
C CYS A 176 -3.40 -1.43 -16.67
N ILE A 177 -4.67 -1.74 -16.49
CA ILE A 177 -5.14 -2.77 -15.54
C ILE A 177 -6.06 -3.71 -16.31
N ASP A 178 -5.64 -4.96 -16.42
CA ASP A 178 -6.21 -5.94 -17.35
C ASP A 178 -6.35 -5.35 -18.77
N ASN A 179 -7.57 -5.31 -19.30
CA ASN A 179 -7.89 -4.81 -20.65
C ASN A 179 -8.30 -3.33 -20.66
N LYS A 180 -8.07 -2.58 -19.58
CA LYS A 180 -8.46 -1.17 -19.48
C LYS A 180 -7.24 -0.29 -19.29
N GLU A 181 -7.26 0.83 -20.00
CA GLU A 181 -6.21 1.83 -19.96
C GLU A 181 -6.72 3.11 -19.28
N TYR A 182 -5.88 3.67 -18.41
CA TYR A 182 -6.17 4.86 -17.63
C TYR A 182 -5.01 5.83 -17.77
N LYS A 183 -5.30 7.13 -17.89
CA LYS A 183 -4.25 8.15 -17.92
C LYS A 183 -3.47 8.12 -16.61
N GLN A 184 -2.14 8.17 -16.70
CA GLN A 184 -1.30 8.31 -15.52
C GLN A 184 -1.38 9.76 -15.02
N GLU A 185 -2.03 9.96 -13.88
CA GLU A 185 -2.12 11.26 -13.21
C GLU A 185 -1.29 11.26 -11.94
N PHE A 186 -0.24 12.08 -11.93
CA PHE A 186 0.66 12.21 -10.78
C PHE A 186 0.07 13.12 -9.71
N TYR A 187 0.23 12.77 -8.43
CA TYR A 187 -0.39 13.53 -7.34
C TYR A 187 0.02 15.00 -7.32
N PHE A 188 1.28 15.28 -7.60
CA PHE A 188 1.87 16.62 -7.58
C PHE A 188 1.46 17.49 -8.79
N LYS A 189 0.82 16.91 -9.81
CA LYS A 189 0.30 17.62 -11.00
C LYS A 189 -1.23 17.72 -11.00
N ASN A 190 -1.91 17.02 -10.11
CA ASN A 190 -3.36 16.97 -10.09
C ASN A 190 -3.90 17.88 -8.97
N GLU A 191 -4.65 18.91 -9.37
CA GLU A 191 -5.18 19.95 -8.48
C GLU A 191 -6.04 19.38 -7.35
N LYS A 192 -6.81 18.32 -7.60
CA LYS A 192 -7.63 17.65 -6.59
C LYS A 192 -6.77 17.17 -5.43
N TYR A 193 -5.65 16.51 -5.73
CA TYR A 193 -4.75 15.99 -4.71
C TYR A 193 -3.96 17.10 -4.02
N MET A 194 -3.49 18.10 -4.77
CA MET A 194 -2.85 19.28 -4.17
C MET A 194 -3.79 20.03 -3.22
N ASN A 195 -5.09 20.07 -3.50
CA ASN A 195 -6.11 20.63 -2.61
C ASN A 195 -6.30 19.81 -1.32
N PHE A 196 -6.18 18.48 -1.38
CA PHE A 196 -6.20 17.64 -0.18
C PHE A 196 -4.97 17.90 0.72
N LEU A 197 -3.81 18.15 0.11
CA LEU A 197 -2.53 18.32 0.81
C LEU A 197 -2.27 19.74 1.33
N SER A 198 -2.82 20.76 0.67
CA SER A 198 -2.62 22.18 1.03
C SER A 198 -3.46 22.64 2.21
N LYS A 199 -4.65 22.08 2.38
CA LYS A 199 -5.54 22.39 3.51
C LYS A 199 -5.08 21.72 4.79
#